data_AF-A0A2M7KKD8-F1
#
_entry.id   AF-A0A2M7KKD8-F1
#
_cell.length_a   1.000
_cell.length_b   1.000
_cell.length_c   1.000
_cell.angle_alpha   90.00
_cell.angle_beta   90.00
_cell.angle_gamma   90.00
#
_symmetry.space_group_name_H-M   'P 1'
#
loop_
_entity.id
_entity.type
_entity.pdbx_description
1 polymer ?
#
loop_
_entity_poly.entity_id
_entity_poly.type
_entity_poly.pdbx_seq_one_letter_code
_entity_poly.pdbx_strand_id
1 'polypeptide(L)'
;MVTRVRGPVLTLEALRDGYAKSVAQGFALMESALDLASSHPSIALGLAELGQEEVGKSLSLLAAMALPADRDSAQWFWRSWRDHRLKAHRAFLYELFSPVRIEVHDPERGRLSGASMRAAIHHEKEAAFYVDFDGASGQFTAPGDSVTPLECTHRVVTLMYLGVTADRVRAALEATADLGSHKLFAEMAFRACTEELYQQQMPALLLEFSRRSPSHAELVGVLDRSLADGRQSIEGLVALHGDTAGMKDA
;
A
#
# COMPACT_ATOMS: atom_id res chain seq x y z
N MET A 1 8.38 -29.45 3.43
CA MET A 1 7.59 -29.99 2.30
C MET A 1 7.02 -28.82 1.51
N VAL A 2 7.57 -28.47 0.34
CA VAL A 2 7.09 -27.33 -0.44
C VAL A 2 5.85 -27.77 -1.23
N THR A 3 4.67 -27.40 -0.74
CA THR A 3 3.42 -27.52 -1.51
C THR A 3 3.60 -26.74 -2.82
N ARG A 4 3.56 -27.43 -3.96
CA ARG A 4 3.57 -26.77 -5.28
C ARG A 4 2.34 -25.86 -5.34
N VAL A 5 2.56 -24.55 -5.23
CA VAL A 5 1.54 -23.54 -5.53
C VAL A 5 1.15 -23.71 -7.00
N ARG A 6 -0.05 -24.23 -7.24
CA ARG A 6 -0.69 -24.30 -8.56
C ARG A 6 -1.62 -23.10 -8.69
N GLY A 7 -1.44 -22.32 -9.75
CA GLY A 7 -2.36 -21.29 -10.19
C GLY A 7 -2.24 -21.14 -11.71
N PRO A 8 -3.24 -20.54 -12.38
CA PRO A 8 -3.23 -20.38 -13.83
C PRO A 8 -2.13 -19.41 -14.28
N VAL A 9 -1.69 -19.56 -15.53
CA VAL A 9 -0.93 -18.51 -16.22
C VAL A 9 -1.89 -17.36 -16.51
N LEU A 10 -1.52 -16.15 -16.12
CA LEU A 10 -2.36 -14.97 -16.27
C LEU A 10 -2.02 -14.25 -17.58
N THR A 11 -3.06 -13.78 -18.27
CA THR A 11 -2.89 -12.89 -19.43
C THR A 11 -2.56 -11.48 -18.95
N LEU A 12 -1.96 -10.67 -19.83
CA LEU A 12 -1.74 -9.24 -19.54
C LEU A 12 -3.05 -8.52 -19.20
N GLU A 13 -4.14 -8.86 -19.89
CA GLU A 13 -5.46 -8.30 -19.62
C GLU A 13 -5.97 -8.65 -18.21
N ALA A 14 -5.84 -9.91 -17.78
CA ALA A 14 -6.22 -10.33 -16.44
C ALA A 14 -5.38 -9.65 -15.35
N LEU A 15 -4.08 -9.43 -15.61
CA LEU A 15 -3.21 -8.69 -14.69
C LEU A 15 -3.64 -7.22 -14.58
N ARG A 16 -4.02 -6.58 -15.68
CA ARG A 16 -4.48 -5.18 -15.69
C ARG A 16 -5.82 -5.02 -14.98
N ASP A 17 -6.77 -5.92 -15.24
CA ASP A 17 -8.05 -5.96 -14.54
C ASP A 17 -7.85 -6.15 -13.03
N GLY A 18 -7.01 -7.12 -12.64
CA GLY A 18 -6.64 -7.31 -11.24
C GLY A 18 -5.99 -6.08 -10.63
N TYR A 19 -5.10 -5.41 -11.36
CA TYR A 19 -4.40 -4.21 -10.89
C TYR A 19 -5.39 -3.09 -10.55
N ALA A 20 -6.27 -2.75 -11.50
CA ALA A 20 -7.28 -1.70 -11.30
C ALA A 20 -8.21 -2.03 -10.13
N LYS A 21 -8.66 -3.28 -10.03
CA LYS A 21 -9.52 -3.75 -8.93
C LYS A 21 -8.84 -3.69 -7.57
N SER A 22 -7.56 -4.09 -7.47
CA SER A 22 -6.83 -4.04 -6.20
C SER A 22 -6.59 -2.59 -5.73
N VAL A 23 -6.29 -1.65 -6.64
CA VAL A 23 -6.18 -0.23 -6.27
C VAL A 23 -7.53 0.31 -5.79
N ALA A 24 -8.61 0.07 -6.55
CA ALA A 24 -9.95 0.53 -6.20
C ALA A 24 -10.44 -0.05 -4.86
N GLN A 25 -10.18 -1.34 -4.62
CA GLN A 25 -10.53 -2.00 -3.36
C GLN A 25 -9.71 -1.44 -2.19
N GLY A 26 -8.42 -1.17 -2.38
CA GLY A 26 -7.57 -0.52 -1.37
C GLY A 26 -8.12 0.84 -0.96
N PHE A 27 -8.57 1.63 -1.93
CA PHE A 27 -9.17 2.95 -1.68
C PHE A 27 -10.53 2.85 -0.97
N ALA A 28 -11.41 1.94 -1.39
CA ALA A 28 -12.70 1.73 -0.72
C ALA A 28 -12.54 1.29 0.74
N LEU A 29 -11.54 0.45 1.02
CA LEU A 29 -11.19 0.03 2.39
C LEU A 29 -10.60 1.18 3.21
N MET A 30 -9.82 2.06 2.58
CA MET A 30 -9.30 3.29 3.21
C MET A 30 -10.42 4.23 3.62
N GLU A 31 -11.37 4.53 2.73
CA GLU A 31 -12.54 5.38 3.02
C GLU A 31 -13.36 4.78 4.17
N SER A 32 -13.65 3.48 4.10
CA SER A 32 -14.38 2.78 5.15
C SER A 32 -13.65 2.80 6.50
N ALA A 33 -12.32 2.68 6.49
CA ALA A 33 -11.51 2.75 7.70
C ALA A 33 -11.49 4.16 8.30
N LEU A 34 -11.43 5.20 7.48
CA LEU A 34 -11.53 6.60 7.91
C LEU A 34 -12.88 6.89 8.58
N ASP A 35 -13.98 6.46 7.97
CA ASP A 35 -15.34 6.67 8.49
C ASP A 35 -15.55 5.98 9.85
N LEU A 36 -14.91 4.82 10.04
CA LEU A 36 -15.06 4.02 11.26
C LEU A 36 -14.02 4.35 12.34
N ALA A 37 -12.96 5.10 12.04
CA ALA A 37 -11.82 5.28 12.94
C ALA A 37 -12.20 5.81 14.33
N SER A 38 -13.19 6.70 14.40
CA SER A 38 -13.63 7.31 15.67
C SER A 38 -14.65 6.47 16.44
N SER A 39 -15.46 5.67 15.75
CA SER A 39 -16.58 4.94 16.34
C SER A 39 -16.29 3.47 16.59
N HIS A 40 -15.46 2.85 15.75
CA HIS A 40 -15.12 1.43 15.78
C HIS A 40 -13.63 1.23 15.43
N PRO A 41 -12.70 1.67 16.31
CA PRO A 41 -11.27 1.70 16.00
C PRO A 41 -10.66 0.33 15.69
N SER A 42 -11.17 -0.75 16.31
CA SER A 42 -10.74 -2.12 15.98
C SER A 42 -11.11 -2.51 14.54
N ILE A 43 -12.34 -2.23 14.12
CA ILE A 43 -12.78 -2.51 12.74
C ILE A 43 -12.00 -1.66 11.75
N ALA A 44 -11.82 -0.38 12.03
CA ALA A 44 -11.03 0.52 11.20
C ALA A 44 -9.57 0.06 11.05
N LEU A 45 -8.94 -0.41 12.13
CA LEU A 45 -7.60 -1.03 12.08
C LEU A 45 -7.56 -2.21 11.10
N GLY A 46 -8.51 -3.15 11.23
CA GLY A 46 -8.55 -4.35 10.38
C GLY A 46 -8.82 -4.03 8.91
N LEU A 47 -9.71 -3.07 8.64
CA LEU A 47 -9.97 -2.58 7.28
C LEU A 47 -8.74 -1.88 6.71
N ALA A 48 -8.02 -1.11 7.51
CA ALA A 48 -6.82 -0.44 7.06
C ALA A 48 -5.68 -1.43 6.76
N GLU A 49 -5.55 -2.51 7.52
CA GLU A 49 -4.61 -3.57 7.19
C GLU A 49 -5.00 -4.33 5.90
N LEU A 50 -6.30 -4.64 5.72
CA LEU A 50 -6.81 -5.24 4.48
C LEU A 50 -6.58 -4.32 3.27
N GLY A 51 -6.85 -3.03 3.41
CA GLY A 51 -6.62 -2.04 2.36
C GLY A 51 -5.13 -1.97 1.99
N GLN A 52 -4.25 -2.05 2.97
CA GLN A 52 -2.81 -2.10 2.73
C GLN A 52 -2.41 -3.37 1.98
N GLU A 53 -2.99 -4.54 2.28
CA GLU A 53 -2.76 -5.74 1.47
C GLU A 53 -3.20 -5.56 0.01
N GLU A 54 -4.34 -4.90 -0.24
CA GLU A 54 -4.83 -4.65 -1.61
C GLU A 54 -3.92 -3.69 -2.38
N VAL A 55 -3.45 -2.62 -1.74
CA VAL A 55 -2.41 -1.75 -2.29
C VAL A 55 -1.12 -2.54 -2.58
N GLY A 56 -0.71 -3.46 -1.70
CA GLY A 56 0.43 -4.33 -1.96
C GLY A 56 0.23 -5.32 -3.11
N LYS A 57 -0.98 -5.85 -3.27
CA LYS A 57 -1.36 -6.72 -4.39
C LYS A 57 -1.28 -5.95 -5.71
N SER A 58 -1.70 -4.69 -5.75
CA SER A 58 -1.65 -3.89 -6.98
C SER A 58 -0.22 -3.77 -7.51
N LEU A 59 0.77 -3.56 -6.65
CA LEU A 59 2.17 -3.54 -7.07
C LEU A 59 2.67 -4.92 -7.54
N SER A 60 2.23 -5.98 -6.87
CA SER A 60 2.54 -7.37 -7.27
C SER A 60 2.01 -7.70 -8.66
N LEU A 61 0.83 -7.17 -9.01
CA LEU A 61 0.21 -7.34 -10.32
C LEU A 61 0.97 -6.56 -11.39
N LEU A 62 1.37 -5.31 -11.11
CA LEU A 62 2.23 -4.54 -12.01
C LEU A 62 3.57 -5.25 -12.26
N ALA A 63 4.23 -5.72 -11.20
CA ALA A 63 5.47 -6.47 -11.32
C ALA A 63 5.33 -7.74 -12.18
N ALA A 64 4.20 -8.47 -12.04
CA ALA A 64 3.94 -9.66 -12.83
C ALA A 64 3.74 -9.36 -14.34
N MET A 65 3.36 -8.14 -14.73
CA MET A 65 3.25 -7.76 -16.15
C MET A 65 4.61 -7.67 -16.86
N ALA A 66 5.71 -7.58 -16.12
CA ALA A 66 7.07 -7.60 -16.67
C ALA A 66 7.56 -9.02 -16.98
N LEU A 67 6.87 -10.04 -16.47
CA LEU A 67 7.28 -11.43 -16.59
C LEU A 67 6.71 -12.10 -17.85
N PRO A 68 7.40 -13.11 -18.40
CA PRO A 68 6.86 -13.94 -19.46
C PRO A 68 5.60 -14.70 -19.00
N ALA A 69 4.68 -14.95 -19.93
CA ALA A 69 3.45 -15.70 -19.68
C ALA A 69 3.72 -17.23 -19.63
N ASP A 70 4.50 -17.66 -18.65
CA ASP A 70 4.86 -19.05 -18.43
C ASP A 70 4.53 -19.55 -17.01
N ARG A 71 4.77 -20.84 -16.77
CA ARG A 71 4.42 -21.47 -15.49
C ARG A 71 5.29 -21.00 -14.33
N ASP A 72 6.56 -20.69 -14.57
CA ASP A 72 7.49 -20.33 -13.50
C ASP A 72 7.19 -18.91 -13.00
N SER A 73 6.90 -18.00 -13.92
CA SER A 73 6.41 -16.65 -13.64
C SER A 73 5.07 -16.66 -12.93
N ALA A 74 4.13 -17.51 -13.37
CA ALA A 74 2.87 -17.70 -12.67
C ALA A 74 3.09 -18.23 -11.24
N GLN A 75 4.02 -19.16 -11.05
CA GLN A 75 4.36 -19.67 -9.72
C GLN A 75 4.97 -18.59 -8.82
N TRP A 76 5.87 -17.74 -9.35
CA TRP A 76 6.41 -16.59 -8.64
C TRP A 76 5.29 -15.66 -8.14
N PHE A 77 4.35 -15.34 -9.04
CA PHE A 77 3.21 -14.48 -8.72
C PHE A 77 2.32 -15.11 -7.65
N TRP A 78 1.86 -16.35 -7.84
CA TRP A 78 0.90 -17.00 -6.94
C TRP A 78 1.49 -17.31 -5.56
N ARG A 79 2.80 -17.54 -5.45
CA ARG A 79 3.48 -17.62 -4.15
C ARG A 79 3.39 -16.28 -3.42
N SER A 80 3.72 -15.19 -4.12
CA SER A 80 3.65 -13.85 -3.56
C SER A 80 2.21 -13.45 -3.20
N TRP A 81 1.23 -13.83 -4.03
CA TRP A 81 -0.18 -13.53 -3.83
C TRP A 81 -0.76 -14.11 -2.53
N ARG A 82 -0.26 -15.27 -2.10
CA ARG A 82 -0.71 -15.96 -0.88
C ARG A 82 0.04 -15.52 0.37
N ASP A 83 1.11 -14.74 0.21
CA ASP A 83 1.91 -14.26 1.33
C ASP A 83 1.35 -12.92 1.84
N HIS A 84 0.59 -12.98 2.94
CA HIS A 84 -0.02 -11.82 3.62
C HIS A 84 1.01 -10.77 4.04
N ARG A 85 2.14 -11.22 4.59
CA ARG A 85 3.22 -10.33 5.02
C ARG A 85 3.85 -9.63 3.82
N LEU A 86 4.13 -10.37 2.75
CA LEU A 86 4.75 -9.79 1.55
C LEU A 86 3.80 -8.79 0.87
N LYS A 87 2.50 -9.08 0.79
CA LYS A 87 1.50 -8.14 0.27
C LYS A 87 1.53 -6.83 1.06
N ALA A 88 1.32 -6.89 2.38
CA ALA A 88 1.33 -5.69 3.21
C ALA A 88 2.65 -4.91 3.12
N HIS A 89 3.79 -5.59 3.03
CA HIS A 89 5.10 -4.95 2.83
C HIS A 89 5.21 -4.23 1.48
N ARG A 90 4.74 -4.86 0.39
CA ARG A 90 4.79 -4.27 -0.96
C ARG A 90 4.01 -2.97 -1.09
N ALA A 91 3.03 -2.71 -0.22
CA ALA A 91 2.37 -1.41 -0.18
C ALA A 91 3.36 -0.27 0.10
N PHE A 92 4.29 -0.45 1.05
CA PHE A 92 5.32 0.54 1.37
C PHE A 92 6.28 0.82 0.22
N LEU A 93 6.42 -0.09 -0.74
CA LEU A 93 7.28 0.14 -1.91
C LEU A 93 6.72 1.23 -2.82
N TYR A 94 5.46 1.64 -2.68
CA TYR A 94 4.96 2.85 -3.35
C TYR A 94 5.70 4.12 -2.89
N GLU A 95 6.27 4.13 -1.68
CA GLU A 95 7.11 5.24 -1.19
C GLU A 95 8.41 5.43 -1.98
N LEU A 96 8.83 4.41 -2.76
CA LEU A 96 9.93 4.56 -3.70
C LEU A 96 9.55 5.54 -4.83
N PHE A 97 8.30 5.51 -5.30
CA PHE A 97 7.86 6.37 -6.39
C PHE A 97 7.47 7.77 -5.91
N SER A 98 6.81 7.86 -4.74
CA SER A 98 6.47 9.12 -4.10
C SER A 98 6.95 9.12 -2.65
N PRO A 99 7.98 9.90 -2.30
CA PRO A 99 8.55 9.92 -0.96
C PRO A 99 7.68 10.76 0.00
N VAL A 100 6.38 10.47 0.05
CA VAL A 100 5.42 11.10 0.96
C VAL A 100 5.11 10.11 2.06
N ARG A 101 5.33 10.54 3.30
CA ARG A 101 4.97 9.80 4.50
C ARG A 101 4.34 10.76 5.48
N ILE A 102 3.26 10.32 6.11
CA ILE A 102 2.65 11.03 7.23
C ILE A 102 3.10 10.31 8.51
N GLU A 103 3.68 11.05 9.43
CA GLU A 103 4.09 10.54 10.73
C GLU A 103 3.10 11.01 11.80
N VAL A 104 2.65 10.09 12.65
CA VAL A 104 1.86 10.44 13.84
C VAL A 104 2.82 10.71 14.98
N HIS A 105 2.70 11.87 15.61
CA HIS A 105 3.51 12.25 16.77
C HIS A 105 2.74 11.96 18.05
N ASP A 106 3.28 11.09 18.88
CA ASP A 106 2.76 10.77 20.21
C ASP A 106 3.77 11.23 21.28
N PRO A 107 3.34 11.92 22.35
CA PRO A 107 4.24 12.41 23.39
C PRO A 107 5.04 11.31 24.11
N GLU A 108 4.50 10.10 24.23
CA GLU A 108 5.11 9.00 24.98
C GLU A 108 5.92 8.06 24.07
N ARG A 109 5.44 7.81 22.85
CA ARG A 109 5.99 6.85 21.90
C ARG A 109 6.83 7.50 20.80
N GLY A 110 6.83 8.83 20.71
CA GLY A 110 7.56 9.57 19.70
C GLY A 110 6.90 9.49 18.33
N ARG A 111 7.70 9.36 17.27
CA ARG A 111 7.22 9.37 15.89
C ARG A 111 6.85 7.98 15.40
N LEU A 112 5.60 7.83 14.95
CA LEU A 112 5.08 6.60 14.37
C LEU A 112 5.06 6.72 12.83
N SER A 113 5.91 5.95 12.16
CA SER A 113 6.24 6.10 10.73
C SER A 113 5.54 5.14 9.77
N GLY A 114 4.63 4.31 10.29
CA GLY A 114 3.73 3.42 9.53
C GLY A 114 3.93 1.94 9.84
N ALA A 115 5.02 1.62 10.55
CA ALA A 115 5.29 0.28 11.06
C ALA A 115 4.16 -0.23 11.98
N SER A 116 3.94 -1.54 12.03
CA SER A 116 2.98 -2.10 12.99
C SER A 116 3.39 -1.77 14.42
N MET A 117 2.40 -1.41 15.25
CA MET A 117 2.57 -1.31 16.70
C MET A 117 2.54 -2.70 17.36
N ARG A 118 2.25 -3.75 16.58
CA ARG A 118 2.30 -5.15 16.98
C ARG A 118 3.57 -5.81 16.47
N ALA A 119 3.81 -7.05 16.91
CA ALA A 119 4.97 -7.84 16.48
C ALA A 119 5.01 -8.08 14.96
N ALA A 120 3.85 -8.11 14.30
CA ALA A 120 3.74 -8.21 12.85
C ALA A 120 2.42 -7.61 12.36
N ILE A 121 2.43 -7.07 11.13
CA ILE A 121 1.26 -6.43 10.51
C ILE A 121 0.03 -7.37 10.52
N HIS A 122 0.20 -8.64 10.16
CA HIS A 122 -0.91 -9.61 10.12
C HIS A 122 -1.61 -9.87 11.46
N HIS A 123 -0.98 -9.54 12.59
CA HIS A 123 -1.63 -9.62 13.90
C HIS A 123 -2.64 -8.48 14.14
N GLU A 124 -2.62 -7.42 13.33
CA GLU A 124 -3.59 -6.32 13.45
C GLU A 124 -5.00 -6.77 13.04
N LYS A 125 -5.12 -7.56 11.97
CA LYS A 125 -6.36 -8.22 11.55
C LYS A 125 -6.87 -9.17 12.61
N GLU A 126 -5.97 -9.89 13.25
CA GLU A 126 -6.34 -10.82 14.30
C GLU A 126 -6.95 -10.07 15.48
N ALA A 127 -6.28 -9.00 15.92
CA ALA A 127 -6.79 -8.12 16.97
C ALA A 127 -8.03 -7.31 16.58
N ALA A 128 -8.22 -7.03 15.28
CA ALA A 128 -9.35 -6.26 14.79
C ALA A 128 -10.65 -7.08 14.70
N PHE A 129 -10.56 -8.36 14.39
CA PHE A 129 -11.73 -9.16 13.99
C PHE A 129 -11.99 -10.40 14.83
N TYR A 130 -11.02 -10.89 15.61
CA TYR A 130 -11.19 -12.11 16.39
C TYR A 130 -11.10 -11.84 17.89
N VAL A 131 -11.89 -12.61 18.65
CA VAL A 131 -11.70 -12.74 20.09
C VAL A 131 -10.44 -13.56 20.32
N ASP A 132 -9.55 -13.06 21.18
CA ASP A 132 -8.29 -13.72 21.51
C ASP A 132 -8.26 -14.11 23.00
N PHE A 133 -7.30 -14.96 23.38
CA PHE A 133 -7.03 -15.31 24.76
C PHE A 133 -5.67 -14.73 25.18
N ASP A 134 -5.70 -13.70 26.02
CA ASP A 134 -4.47 -13.11 26.56
C ASP A 134 -3.88 -14.03 27.64
N GLY A 135 -2.80 -14.71 27.29
CA GLY A 135 -2.10 -15.60 28.21
C GLY A 135 -1.48 -14.91 29.43
N ALA A 136 -1.25 -13.59 29.39
CA ALA A 136 -0.69 -12.86 30.52
C ALA A 136 -1.76 -12.56 31.60
N SER A 137 -2.94 -12.11 31.17
CA SER A 137 -4.07 -11.86 32.09
C SER A 137 -4.92 -13.11 32.36
N GLY A 138 -4.84 -14.13 31.52
CA GLY A 138 -5.68 -15.34 31.58
C GLY A 138 -7.13 -15.08 31.18
N GLN A 139 -7.40 -14.03 30.39
CA GLN A 139 -8.73 -13.58 30.01
C GLN A 139 -8.94 -13.60 28.49
N PHE A 140 -10.19 -13.76 28.07
CA PHE A 140 -10.58 -13.50 26.68
C PHE A 140 -10.68 -12.00 26.45
N THR A 141 -10.12 -11.53 25.35
CA THR A 141 -10.15 -10.12 24.94
C THR A 141 -10.98 -9.97 23.67
N ALA A 142 -11.93 -9.04 23.67
CA ALA A 142 -12.61 -8.67 22.44
C ALA A 142 -11.72 -7.70 21.63
N PRO A 143 -11.92 -7.60 20.30
CA PRO A 143 -11.18 -6.66 19.47
C PRO A 143 -11.11 -5.22 20.01
N GLY A 144 -12.24 -4.71 20.50
CA GLY A 144 -12.34 -3.35 21.06
C GLY A 144 -11.53 -3.13 22.34
N ASP A 145 -11.19 -4.20 23.06
CA ASP A 145 -10.40 -4.11 24.29
C ASP A 145 -8.89 -4.04 24.01
N SER A 146 -8.47 -4.52 22.83
CA SER A 146 -7.07 -4.73 22.48
C SER A 146 -6.48 -3.70 21.51
N VAL A 147 -7.32 -2.87 20.89
CA VAL A 147 -6.92 -1.88 19.87
C VAL A 147 -7.08 -0.46 20.42
N THR A 148 -5.99 0.30 20.41
CA THR A 148 -6.02 1.70 20.87
C THR A 148 -6.41 2.66 19.74
N PRO A 149 -7.01 3.83 20.04
CA PRO A 149 -7.26 4.88 19.04
C PRO A 149 -5.99 5.33 18.31
N LEU A 150 -4.85 5.38 19.02
CA LEU A 150 -3.55 5.72 18.44
C LEU A 150 -3.11 4.70 17.39
N GLU A 151 -3.22 3.40 17.70
CA GLU A 151 -2.89 2.30 16.78
C GLU A 151 -3.77 2.35 15.53
N CYS A 152 -5.08 2.53 15.71
CA CYS A 152 -6.01 2.71 14.60
C CYS A 152 -5.64 3.92 13.74
N THR A 153 -5.49 5.10 14.34
CA THR A 153 -5.15 6.35 13.64
C THR A 153 -3.85 6.19 12.86
N HIS A 154 -2.84 5.61 13.49
CA HIS A 154 -1.54 5.37 12.89
C HIS A 154 -1.65 4.49 11.63
N ARG A 155 -2.39 3.39 11.69
CA ARG A 155 -2.57 2.50 10.53
C ARG A 155 -3.45 3.12 9.45
N VAL A 156 -4.53 3.80 9.80
CA VAL A 156 -5.44 4.46 8.84
C VAL A 156 -4.72 5.55 8.06
N VAL A 157 -3.96 6.40 8.75
CA VAL A 157 -3.13 7.44 8.12
C VAL A 157 -2.06 6.82 7.22
N THR A 158 -1.50 5.67 7.61
CA THR A 158 -0.55 4.93 6.77
C THR A 158 -1.18 4.44 5.48
N LEU A 159 -2.35 3.80 5.57
CA LEU A 159 -3.10 3.40 4.38
C LEU A 159 -3.47 4.62 3.52
N MET A 160 -3.79 5.76 4.13
CA MET A 160 -4.17 6.96 3.39
C MET A 160 -3.10 7.42 2.40
N TYR A 161 -1.86 7.63 2.85
CA TYR A 161 -0.82 8.10 1.94
C TYR A 161 -0.37 7.03 0.93
N LEU A 162 -0.39 5.74 1.32
CA LEU A 162 -0.08 4.63 0.42
C LEU A 162 -1.14 4.45 -0.66
N GLY A 163 -2.42 4.51 -0.27
CA GLY A 163 -3.58 4.38 -1.14
C GLY A 163 -3.68 5.52 -2.15
N VAL A 164 -3.50 6.77 -1.69
CA VAL A 164 -3.42 7.93 -2.60
C VAL A 164 -2.26 7.79 -3.57
N THR A 165 -1.08 7.36 -3.12
CA THR A 165 0.07 7.16 -4.01
C THR A 165 -0.22 6.10 -5.07
N ALA A 166 -0.79 4.96 -4.68
CA ALA A 166 -1.16 3.89 -5.61
C ALA A 166 -2.22 4.31 -6.62
N ASP A 167 -3.21 5.10 -6.19
CA ASP A 167 -4.22 5.70 -7.08
C ASP A 167 -3.60 6.68 -8.07
N ARG A 168 -2.67 7.54 -7.64
CA ARG A 168 -1.96 8.45 -8.57
C ARG A 168 -1.10 7.71 -9.58
N VAL A 169 -0.45 6.60 -9.19
CA VAL A 169 0.24 5.73 -10.15
C VAL A 169 -0.77 5.19 -11.16
N ARG A 170 -1.93 4.67 -10.71
CA ARG A 170 -2.98 4.17 -11.59
C ARG A 170 -3.46 5.23 -12.57
N ALA A 171 -3.77 6.43 -12.09
CA ALA A 171 -4.20 7.55 -12.90
C ALA A 171 -3.15 7.92 -13.98
N ALA A 172 -1.87 7.89 -13.66
CA ALA A 172 -0.80 8.13 -14.62
C ALA A 172 -0.74 7.06 -15.73
N LEU A 173 -0.93 5.79 -15.36
CA LEU A 173 -0.94 4.66 -16.31
C LEU A 173 -2.20 4.62 -17.18
N GLU A 174 -3.30 5.19 -16.73
CA GLU A 174 -4.54 5.30 -17.50
C GLU A 174 -4.56 6.53 -18.41
N ALA A 175 -3.96 7.65 -17.98
CA ALA A 175 -3.87 8.89 -18.74
C ALA A 175 -3.08 8.75 -20.06
N THR A 176 -2.23 7.73 -20.16
CA THR A 176 -1.39 7.44 -21.32
C THR A 176 -2.07 6.58 -22.38
N ALA A 177 -3.35 6.21 -22.18
CA ALA A 177 -4.28 5.54 -23.11
C ALA A 177 -3.83 4.22 -23.79
N ASP A 178 -2.54 3.89 -23.76
CA ASP A 178 -1.96 2.72 -24.41
C ASP A 178 -1.63 1.59 -23.43
N LEU A 179 -1.68 0.37 -23.94
CA LEU A 179 -1.19 -0.82 -23.23
C LEU A 179 0.31 -0.74 -22.92
N GLY A 180 1.04 0.12 -23.64
CA GLY A 180 2.47 0.34 -23.49
C GLY A 180 2.82 0.79 -22.08
N SER A 181 2.08 1.74 -21.53
CA SER A 181 2.44 2.42 -20.29
C SER A 181 2.43 1.51 -19.06
N HIS A 182 1.46 0.59 -18.98
CA HIS A 182 1.46 -0.45 -17.95
C HIS A 182 2.68 -1.37 -18.07
N LYS A 183 3.03 -1.78 -19.30
CA LYS A 183 4.18 -2.65 -19.56
C LYS A 183 5.51 -1.94 -19.30
N LEU A 184 5.59 -0.64 -19.62
CA LEU A 184 6.72 0.20 -19.30
C LEU A 184 6.90 0.28 -17.78
N PHE A 185 5.86 0.65 -17.04
CA PHE A 185 5.94 0.75 -15.58
C PHE A 185 6.19 -0.60 -14.89
N ALA A 186 5.70 -1.69 -15.48
CA ALA A 186 5.86 -3.04 -14.93
C ALA A 186 7.31 -3.39 -14.62
N GLU A 187 8.26 -2.94 -15.44
CA GLU A 187 9.69 -3.17 -15.18
C GLU A 187 10.13 -2.49 -13.88
N MET A 188 9.77 -1.22 -13.66
CA MET A 188 10.08 -0.51 -12.41
C MET A 188 9.41 -1.17 -11.21
N ALA A 189 8.15 -1.60 -11.35
CA ALA A 189 7.43 -2.33 -10.30
C ALA A 189 8.09 -3.68 -9.98
N PHE A 190 8.57 -4.39 -11.00
CA PHE A 190 9.28 -5.65 -10.84
C PHE A 190 10.58 -5.45 -10.07
N ARG A 191 11.40 -4.48 -10.50
CA ARG A 191 12.65 -4.13 -9.81
C ARG A 191 12.40 -3.74 -8.35
N ALA A 192 11.41 -2.89 -8.08
CA ALA A 192 11.02 -2.55 -6.70
C ALA A 192 10.65 -3.78 -5.86
N CYS A 193 10.03 -4.80 -6.46
CA CYS A 193 9.63 -6.02 -5.76
C CYS A 193 10.73 -7.07 -5.61
N THR A 194 11.86 -6.96 -6.32
CA THR A 194 12.90 -8.02 -6.38
C THR A 194 14.30 -7.55 -6.07
N GLU A 195 14.60 -6.27 -6.25
CA GLU A 195 15.91 -5.67 -5.97
C GLU A 195 15.91 -4.98 -4.60
N GLU A 196 17.09 -4.87 -4.00
CA GLU A 196 17.29 -4.08 -2.79
C GLU A 196 17.43 -2.59 -3.17
N LEU A 197 16.28 -1.93 -3.37
CA LEU A 197 16.20 -0.52 -3.73
C LEU A 197 15.94 0.36 -2.51
N TYR A 198 16.70 1.45 -2.44
CA TYR A 198 16.56 2.52 -1.46
C TYR A 198 15.98 3.76 -2.14
N GLN A 199 15.16 4.51 -1.40
CA GLN A 199 14.48 5.71 -1.91
C GLN A 199 15.44 6.74 -2.54
N GLN A 200 16.65 6.89 -2.00
CA GLN A 200 17.71 7.76 -2.52
C GLN A 200 18.19 7.41 -3.94
N GLN A 201 17.95 6.17 -4.41
CA GLN A 201 18.34 5.73 -5.74
C GLN A 201 17.27 6.07 -6.80
N MET A 202 16.05 6.41 -6.39
CA MET A 202 14.92 6.60 -7.29
C MET A 202 15.10 7.74 -8.30
N PRO A 203 15.69 8.90 -7.95
CA PRO A 203 15.97 9.94 -8.96
C PRO A 203 16.86 9.46 -10.10
N ALA A 204 17.90 8.66 -9.80
CA ALA A 204 18.79 8.11 -10.80
C ALA A 204 18.09 7.04 -11.66
N LEU A 205 17.25 6.20 -11.04
CA LEU A 205 16.48 5.17 -11.74
C LEU A 205 15.42 5.77 -12.67
N LEU A 206 14.70 6.81 -12.24
CA LEU A 206 13.72 7.50 -13.08
C LEU A 206 14.41 8.23 -14.25
N LEU A 207 15.59 8.82 -14.02
CA LEU A 207 16.40 9.41 -15.08
C LEU A 207 16.90 8.37 -16.08
N GLU A 208 17.38 7.23 -15.61
CA GLU A 208 17.78 6.10 -16.46
C GLU A 208 16.58 5.64 -17.31
N PHE A 209 15.43 5.42 -16.66
CA PHE A 209 14.23 4.93 -17.28
C PHE A 209 13.71 5.90 -18.36
N SER A 210 13.63 7.20 -18.06
CA SER A 210 13.20 8.23 -19.01
C SER A 210 14.08 8.32 -20.27
N ARG A 211 15.37 7.97 -20.18
CA ARG A 211 16.31 8.04 -21.31
C ARG A 211 16.20 6.87 -22.29
N ARG A 212 15.40 5.84 -21.99
CA ARG A 212 15.32 4.62 -22.81
C ARG A 212 14.51 4.81 -24.10
N SER A 213 13.41 5.56 -24.04
CA SER A 213 12.63 5.92 -25.23
C SER A 213 11.73 7.14 -24.97
N PRO A 214 11.20 7.79 -26.02
CA PRO A 214 10.23 8.88 -25.87
C PRO A 214 9.01 8.50 -25.00
N SER A 215 8.48 7.28 -25.15
CA SER A 215 7.35 6.78 -24.35
C SER A 215 7.72 6.63 -22.87
N HIS A 216 8.97 6.27 -22.54
CA HIS A 216 9.42 6.23 -21.14
C HIS A 216 9.51 7.64 -20.55
N ALA A 217 10.06 8.59 -21.31
CA ALA A 217 10.14 9.99 -20.88
C ALA A 217 8.75 10.59 -20.64
N GLU A 218 7.80 10.31 -21.54
CA GLU A 218 6.41 10.73 -21.40
C GLU A 218 5.77 10.13 -20.15
N LEU A 219 5.88 8.81 -19.95
CA LEU A 219 5.35 8.13 -18.77
C LEU A 219 5.92 8.70 -17.47
N VAL A 220 7.25 8.93 -17.39
CA VAL A 220 7.87 9.54 -16.20
C VAL A 220 7.32 10.94 -15.95
N GLY A 221 7.14 11.74 -17.01
CA GLY A 221 6.56 13.08 -16.88
C GLY A 221 5.10 13.08 -16.41
N VAL A 222 4.28 12.14 -16.89
CA VAL A 222 2.89 11.96 -16.42
C VAL A 222 2.85 11.48 -14.98
N LEU A 223 3.72 10.52 -14.63
CA LEU A 223 3.85 10.00 -13.28
C LEU A 223 4.23 11.11 -12.29
N ASP A 224 5.25 11.91 -12.60
CA ASP A 224 5.71 13.00 -11.74
C ASP A 224 4.59 14.00 -11.42
N ARG A 225 3.84 14.44 -12.45
CA ARG A 225 2.67 15.31 -12.26
C ARG A 225 1.60 14.67 -11.39
N SER A 226 1.23 13.43 -11.70
CA SER A 226 0.18 12.71 -10.95
C SER A 226 0.56 12.51 -9.48
N LEU A 227 1.82 12.18 -9.20
CA LEU A 227 2.34 12.02 -7.84
C LEU A 227 2.42 13.35 -7.09
N ALA A 228 2.77 14.45 -7.76
CA ALA A 228 2.73 15.79 -7.18
C ALA A 228 1.30 16.20 -6.77
N ASP A 229 0.31 15.91 -7.62
CA ASP A 229 -1.11 16.17 -7.31
C ASP A 229 -1.58 15.36 -6.09
N GLY A 230 -1.14 14.10 -5.97
CA GLY A 230 -1.41 13.26 -4.79
C GLY A 230 -0.79 13.82 -3.52
N ARG A 231 0.46 14.29 -3.60
CA ARG A 231 1.14 14.94 -2.48
C ARG A 231 0.38 16.17 -2.01
N GLN A 232 -0.01 17.04 -2.94
CA GLN A 232 -0.78 18.24 -2.61
C GLN A 232 -2.13 17.89 -1.97
N SER A 233 -2.78 16.81 -2.42
CA SER A 233 -4.03 16.32 -1.83
C SER A 233 -3.81 15.86 -0.37
N ILE A 234 -2.74 15.10 -0.12
CA ILE A 234 -2.36 14.68 1.24
C ILE A 234 -2.04 15.88 2.13
N GLU A 235 -1.22 16.82 1.64
CA GLU A 235 -0.84 18.03 2.38
C GLU A 235 -2.07 18.89 2.72
N GLY A 236 -3.02 19.02 1.80
CA GLY A 236 -4.29 19.71 2.05
C GLY A 236 -5.13 19.02 3.12
N LEU A 237 -5.23 17.69 3.10
CA LEU A 237 -5.94 16.92 4.14
C LEU A 237 -5.28 17.08 5.51
N VAL A 238 -3.95 17.02 5.57
CA VAL A 238 -3.19 17.21 6.81
C VAL A 238 -3.34 18.64 7.32
N ALA A 239 -3.33 19.66 6.47
CA ALA A 239 -3.52 21.04 6.90
C ALA A 239 -4.92 21.29 7.49
N LEU A 240 -5.97 20.72 6.90
CA LEU A 240 -7.35 20.87 7.37
C LEU A 240 -7.59 20.24 8.75
N HIS A 241 -6.86 19.18 9.10
CA HIS A 241 -7.07 18.41 10.33
C HIS A 241 -5.90 18.53 11.33
N GLY A 242 -4.76 19.10 10.91
CA GLY A 242 -3.58 19.32 11.74
C GLY A 242 -3.77 20.45 12.75
N ASP A 243 -4.54 21.48 12.39
CA ASP A 243 -4.87 22.58 13.31
C ASP A 243 -5.90 22.18 14.39
N THR A 244 -6.65 21.08 14.20
CA THR A 244 -7.57 20.57 15.23
C THR A 244 -6.87 19.83 16.38
N ALA A 245 -5.59 19.46 16.23
CA ALA A 245 -4.77 18.96 17.35
C ALA A 245 -4.34 20.09 18.32
N GLY A 246 -4.66 21.35 18.01
CA GLY A 246 -4.52 22.52 18.88
C GLY A 246 -5.80 22.94 19.62
N MET A 247 -6.89 22.15 19.55
CA MET A 247 -8.07 22.39 20.40
C MET A 247 -7.77 21.94 21.83
N LYS A 248 -7.17 22.90 22.55
CA LYS A 248 -7.04 22.99 24.00
C LYS A 248 -8.24 22.42 24.72
N ASP A 249 -7.96 21.66 25.77
CA ASP A 249 -8.83 21.51 26.92
C ASP A 249 -9.45 22.86 27.28
N ALA A 250 -10.78 22.92 27.24
CA ALA A 250 -11.62 23.88 27.91
C ALA A 250 -12.67 23.10 28.70
#